data_AF-X1M9L0-F1
#
_entry.id   AF-X1M9L0-F1
#
_cell.length_a   1.000
_cell.length_b   1.000
_cell.length_c   1.000
_cell.angle_alpha   90.00
_cell.angle_beta   90.00
_cell.angle_gamma   90.00
#
_symmetry.space_group_name_H-M   'P 1'
#
loop_
_entity.id
_entity.type
_entity.pdbx_description
1 polymer ?
#
loop_
_entity_poly.entity_id
_entity_poly.type
_entity_poly.pdbx_seq_one_letter_code
_entity_poly.pdbx_strand_id
1 'polypeptide(L)' 'MVEASIIIPTYNRKSILEKCLKALFNQNCPKDKYEIILIDDGSTDDTRTMIESLSPSCKLKYLRNEKRMGVP' A
#
# COMPACT_ATOMS: atom_id res chain seq x y z
N MET A 1 -19.41 6.37 -2.47
CA MET A 1 -18.79 6.71 -1.15
C MET A 1 -17.84 5.57 -0.83
N VAL A 2 -16.69 5.85 -0.22
CA VAL A 2 -15.81 4.76 0.24
C VAL A 2 -16.54 4.00 1.36
N GLU A 3 -16.65 2.68 1.21
CA GLU A 3 -17.32 1.77 2.14
C GLU A 3 -16.31 1.02 3.02
N ALA A 4 -15.08 0.81 2.53
CA ALA A 4 -14.01 0.14 3.28
C ALA A 4 -12.64 0.79 3.05
N SER A 5 -11.83 0.86 4.10
CA SER A 5 -10.43 1.29 4.02
C SER A 5 -9.51 0.11 4.35
N ILE A 6 -8.62 -0.23 3.43
CA ILE A 6 -7.66 -1.33 3.58
C ILE A 6 -6.33 -0.73 4.05
N ILE A 7 -5.97 -0.98 5.30
CA ILE A 7 -4.75 -0.45 5.91
C ILE A 7 -3.65 -1.51 5.82
N ILE A 8 -2.52 -1.16 5.21
CA ILE A 8 -1.39 -2.08 5.00
C ILE A 8 -0.13 -1.46 5.63
N PRO A 9 0.28 -1.87 6.83
CA PRO A 9 1.61 -1.57 7.33
C PRO A 9 2.65 -2.45 6.63
N THR A 10 3.80 -1.88 6.27
CA THR A 10 4.91 -2.60 5.64
C THR A 10 6.25 -2.11 6.16
N TYR A 11 7.22 -3.04 6.20
CA TYR A 11 8.64 -2.74 6.46
C TYR A 11 9.48 -3.83 5.79
N ASN A 12 10.29 -3.46 4.79
CA ASN A 12 11.19 -4.36 4.05
C ASN A 12 10.51 -5.62 3.49
N ARG A 13 9.37 -5.44 2.80
CA ARG A 13 8.53 -6.52 2.26
C ARG A 13 8.12 -6.31 0.80
N LYS A 14 8.95 -5.61 0.00
CA LYS A 14 8.64 -5.24 -1.40
C LYS A 14 7.91 -6.33 -2.20
N SER A 15 8.49 -7.53 -2.31
CA SER A 15 7.96 -8.58 -3.22
C SER A 15 6.59 -9.11 -2.81
N ILE A 16 6.29 -9.18 -1.51
CA ILE A 16 4.97 -9.65 -1.04
C ILE A 16 3.96 -8.51 -1.13
N LEU A 17 4.38 -7.30 -0.78
CA LEU A 17 3.56 -6.10 -0.89
C LEU A 17 3.11 -5.87 -2.33
N GLU A 18 4.01 -5.99 -3.31
CA GLU A 18 3.68 -5.82 -4.72
C GLU A 18 2.61 -6.82 -5.18
N LYS A 19 2.72 -8.09 -4.77
CA LYS A 19 1.70 -9.13 -5.06
C LYS A 19 0.36 -8.78 -4.42
N CYS A 20 0.38 -8.31 -3.17
CA CYS A 20 -0.81 -7.89 -2.45
C CYS A 20 -1.51 -6.70 -3.14
N LEU A 21 -0.76 -5.65 -3.48
CA LEU A 21 -1.29 -4.48 -4.18
C LEU A 21 -1.87 -4.85 -5.54
N LYS A 22 -1.17 -5.67 -6.34
CA LYS A 22 -1.68 -6.18 -7.63
C LYS A 22 -3.00 -6.95 -7.45
N ALA A 23 -3.10 -7.79 -6.41
CA ALA A 23 -4.34 -8.51 -6.12
C ALA A 23 -5.48 -7.56 -5.73
N LEU A 24 -5.20 -6.54 -4.92
CA LEU A 24 -6.19 -5.53 -4.54
C LEU A 24 -6.65 -4.70 -5.73
N PHE A 25 -5.73 -4.27 -6.60
CA PHE A 25 -6.05 -3.57 -7.84
C PHE A 25 -6.87 -4.40 -8.82
N ASN A 26 -6.91 -5.73 -8.68
CA ASN A 26 -7.67 -6.63 -9.54
C ASN A 26 -8.96 -7.19 -8.90
N GLN A 27 -9.42 -6.66 -7.76
CA GLN A 27 -10.68 -7.10 -7.15
C GLN A 27 -11.90 -6.74 -8.01
N ASN A 28 -12.94 -7.59 -7.97
CA ASN A 28 -14.24 -7.35 -8.61
C ASN A 28 -15.10 -6.30 -7.88
N CYS A 29 -14.72 -5.90 -6.66
CA CYS A 29 -15.34 -4.78 -5.96
C CYS A 29 -15.15 -3.48 -6.78
N PRO A 30 -16.18 -2.63 -6.92
CA PRO A 30 -16.05 -1.32 -7.55
C PRO A 30 -14.91 -0.49 -6.95
N LYS A 31 -14.08 0.11 -7.82
CA LYS A 31 -12.81 0.75 -7.42
C LYS A 31 -12.98 2.02 -6.59
N ASP A 32 -14.18 2.57 -6.58
CA ASP A 32 -14.61 3.74 -5.81
C ASP A 32 -15.22 3.39 -4.45
N LYS A 33 -15.47 2.09 -4.18
CA LYS A 33 -16.00 1.61 -2.89
C LYS A 33 -14.95 1.31 -1.84
N TYR A 34 -13.67 1.27 -2.20
CA TYR A 34 -12.59 1.09 -1.23
C TYR A 34 -11.39 1.97 -1.54
N GLU A 35 -10.61 2.22 -0.50
CA GLU A 35 -9.30 2.86 -0.62
C GLU A 35 -8.24 2.02 0.08
N ILE A 36 -7.00 2.17 -0.37
CA ILE A 36 -5.83 1.54 0.23
C ILE A 36 -5.01 2.62 0.91
N ILE A 37 -4.69 2.41 2.19
CA ILE A 37 -3.81 3.26 2.97
C ILE A 37 -2.57 2.43 3.31
N LEU A 38 -1.49 2.68 2.57
CA LEU A 38 -0.20 2.00 2.72
C LEU A 38 0.70 2.81 3.63
N ILE A 39 1.19 2.17 4.70
CA ILE A 39 2.07 2.78 5.70
C ILE A 39 3.42 2.08 5.63
N ASP A 40 4.42 2.73 5.04
CA ASP A 40 5.81 2.26 5.05
C ASP A 40 6.54 2.75 6.30
N ASP A 41 6.91 1.83 7.19
CA ASP A 41 7.62 2.14 8.44
C ASP A 41 9.14 2.30 8.21
N GLY A 42 9.51 3.17 7.26
CA GLY A 42 10.91 3.49 6.97
C GLY A 42 11.67 2.35 6.32
N SER A 43 11.07 1.65 5.35
CA SER A 43 11.77 0.60 4.59
C SER A 43 13.04 1.15 3.93
N THR A 44 14.05 0.28 3.89
CA THR A 44 15.37 0.53 3.29
C THR A 44 15.60 -0.29 2.02
N ASP A 45 14.66 -1.16 1.66
CA ASP A 45 14.62 -1.80 0.35
C ASP A 45 13.96 -0.88 -0.70
N ASP A 46 13.82 -1.36 -1.94
CA ASP A 46 13.20 -0.59 -3.03
C ASP A 46 11.66 -0.45 -2.89
N THR A 47 11.07 -0.63 -1.70
CA THR A 47 9.61 -0.51 -1.49
C THR A 47 9.09 0.83 -2.01
N ARG A 48 9.77 1.93 -1.69
CA ARG A 48 9.38 3.27 -2.16
C ARG A 48 9.38 3.39 -3.68
N THR A 49 10.49 3.00 -4.31
CA THR A 49 10.63 3.06 -5.78
C THR A 49 9.60 2.18 -6.47
N MET A 50 9.31 1.00 -5.90
CA MET A 50 8.25 0.12 -6.40
C MET A 50 6.89 0.82 -6.34
N ILE A 51 6.52 1.42 -5.20
CA ILE A 51 5.24 2.12 -5.04
C ILE A 51 5.11 3.31 -5.98
N GLU A 52 6.17 4.11 -6.12
CA GLU A 52 6.20 5.28 -7.03
C GLU A 52 6.07 4.88 -8.51
N SER A 53 6.42 3.65 -8.86
CA SER A 53 6.26 3.11 -10.22
C SER A 53 4.86 2.54 -10.52
N LEU A 54 3.99 2.40 -9.51
CA LEU A 54 2.67 1.79 -9.69
C LEU A 54 1.67 2.76 -10.33
N SER A 55 0.78 2.20 -11.15
CA SER A 55 -0.42 2.87 -11.68
C SER A 55 -1.67 2.22 -11.05
N PRO A 56 -2.10 2.65 -9.85
CA PRO A 56 -3.20 2.02 -9.13
C PRO A 56 -4.55 2.26 -9.83
N SER A 57 -5.38 1.21 -9.90
CA SER A 57 -6.74 1.27 -10.47
C SER A 57 -7.81 1.77 -9.49
N CYS A 58 -7.45 1.92 -8.21
CA CYS A 58 -8.28 2.45 -7.13
C CYS A 58 -7.52 3.54 -6.37
N LYS A 59 -8.19 4.19 -5.41
CA LYS A 59 -7.55 5.20 -4.56
C LYS A 59 -6.48 4.55 -3.68
N LEU A 60 -5.23 4.99 -3.83
CA LEU A 60 -4.09 4.58 -3.01
C LEU A 60 -3.49 5.82 -2.33
N LYS A 61 -3.43 5.78 -1.00
CA LYS A 61 -2.72 6.76 -0.18
C LYS A 61 -1.48 6.11 0.38
N TYR A 62 -0.32 6.71 0.09
CA TYR A 62 0.96 6.25 0.59
C TYR A 62 1.48 7.19 1.69
N LEU A 63 1.74 6.63 2.86
CA LEU A 63 2.33 7.30 4.02
C LEU A 63 3.64 6.60 4.36
N ARG A 64 4.69 7.35 4.66
CA ARG A 64 6.00 6.80 5.00
C ARG A 64 6.59 7.49 6.22
N ASN A 65 7.11 6.69 7.15
CA ASN A 65 7.93 7.17 8.25
C ASN A 65 9.38 7.37 7.79
N GLU A 66 10.07 8.38 8.32
CA GLU A 66 11.48 8.63 7.99
C GLU A 66 12.40 7.50 8.48
N LYS A 67 12.04 6.90 9.63
CA LYS A 67 12.72 5.78 10.27
C LYS A 67 11.70 4.75 10.75
N ARG A 68 12.18 3.53 11.01
CA ARG A 68 11.36 2.48 11.62
C ARG A 68 10.91 2.89 13.01
N MET A 69 9.61 2.98 13.20
CA MET A 69 8.97 3.32 14.47
C MET A 69 8.52 2.06 15.23
N GLY A 70 8.32 0.95 14.53
CA GLY A 70 7.76 -0.26 15.11
C GLY A 70 6.26 -0.12 15.43
N VAL A 71 5.63 -1.25 15.72
CA VAL A 71 4.29 -1.27 16.33
C VAL A 71 4.50 -1.50 17.83
N PRO A 72 3.85 -0.74 18.72
CA PRO A 72 3.87 -1.00 20.17
C PRO A 72 3.44 -2.43 20.52
#